data_AF-A0A2S7D9Q6-F1
#
_entry.id   AF-A0A2S7D9Q6-F1
#
_cell.length_a   1.000
_cell.length_b   1.000
_cell.length_c   1.000
_cell.angle_alpha   90.00
_cell.angle_beta   90.00
_cell.angle_gamma   90.00
#
_symmetry.space_group_name_H-M   'P 1'
#
loop_
_entity.id
_entity.type
_entity.pdbx_description
1 polymer ?
#
loop_
_entity_poly.entity_id
_entity_poly.type
_entity_poly.pdbx_seq_one_letter_code
_entity_poly.pdbx_strand_id
1 'polypeptide(L)'
;MKTLLTAFLLGVLPCMVYAQTACPVGVPVGSPQCGPSSLVGGGEISPPPPRPSGKWLKTWGAIASAPNGDTGVSSGRLSRDDAEKVALENCLSLKSSGCSIKFVYKNQCVAAANPVSGGEGGVISSAETLDAASIRALSRCGKASGNDCKISVAECSEPFFQKY
;
A
#
# COMPACT_ATOMS: atom_id res chain seq x y z
N MET A 1 39.59 92.15 -8.60
CA MET A 1 38.19 91.72 -8.80
C MET A 1 38.16 90.57 -9.78
N LYS A 2 37.84 89.36 -9.30
CA LYS A 2 37.20 88.26 -10.04
C LYS A 2 36.94 87.14 -9.04
N THR A 3 35.74 87.22 -8.48
CA THR A 3 35.07 86.20 -7.67
C THR A 3 34.91 84.92 -8.45
N LEU A 4 35.28 83.78 -7.88
CA LEU A 4 34.74 82.47 -8.25
C LEU A 4 34.77 81.59 -6.99
N LEU A 5 33.69 81.73 -6.19
CA LEU A 5 33.27 80.72 -5.24
C LEU A 5 32.81 79.50 -6.06
N THR A 6 33.57 78.40 -6.04
CA THR A 6 33.07 77.09 -6.45
C THR A 6 32.64 76.34 -5.20
N ALA A 7 31.33 76.31 -4.97
CA ALA A 7 30.68 75.50 -3.95
C ALA A 7 30.96 74.02 -4.21
N PHE A 8 31.67 73.36 -3.29
CA PHE A 8 31.84 71.91 -3.30
C PHE A 8 30.58 71.26 -2.69
N LEU A 9 29.57 71.06 -3.54
CA LEU A 9 28.36 70.34 -3.17
C LEU A 9 28.68 68.85 -3.06
N LEU A 10 28.55 68.28 -1.86
CA LEU A 10 28.65 66.84 -1.57
C LEU A 10 27.67 66.05 -2.44
N GLY A 11 28.19 65.24 -3.38
CA GLY A 11 27.43 64.20 -4.05
C GLY A 11 27.76 62.83 -3.47
N VAL A 12 27.03 62.40 -2.44
CA VAL A 12 27.13 61.03 -1.92
C VAL A 12 26.35 60.13 -2.88
N LEU A 13 27.05 59.45 -3.80
CA LEU A 13 26.44 58.39 -4.62
C LEU A 13 26.16 57.17 -3.72
N PRO A 14 24.90 56.71 -3.58
CA PRO A 14 24.64 55.44 -2.91
C PRO A 14 25.14 54.29 -3.79
N CYS A 15 26.22 53.64 -3.35
CA CYS A 15 26.70 52.42 -3.98
C CYS A 15 25.76 51.28 -3.53
N MET A 16 24.86 50.87 -4.41
CA MET A 16 23.98 49.71 -4.16
C MET A 16 24.82 48.44 -4.19
N VAL A 17 25.11 47.86 -3.03
CA VAL A 17 25.77 46.56 -2.92
C VAL A 17 24.71 45.47 -3.02
N TYR A 18 24.68 44.75 -4.14
CA TYR A 18 23.83 43.57 -4.32
C TYR A 18 24.54 42.34 -3.72
N ALA A 19 24.23 42.01 -2.48
CA ALA A 19 24.61 40.72 -1.89
C ALA A 19 23.57 39.67 -2.32
N GLN A 20 23.85 38.95 -3.40
CA GLN A 20 23.06 37.78 -3.79
C GLN A 20 23.71 36.52 -3.20
N THR A 21 23.01 35.89 -2.25
CA THR A 21 23.40 34.61 -1.66
C THR A 21 22.54 33.51 -2.28
N ALA A 22 23.17 32.46 -2.77
CA ALA A 22 22.51 31.25 -3.23
C ALA A 22 22.83 30.10 -2.27
N CYS A 23 21.82 29.30 -1.95
CA CYS A 23 21.96 28.04 -1.24
C CYS A 23 21.57 26.91 -2.20
N PRO A 24 22.32 25.79 -2.23
CA PRO A 24 21.86 24.59 -2.91
C PRO A 24 20.48 24.14 -2.37
N VAL A 25 19.65 23.54 -3.23
CA VAL A 25 18.31 23.08 -2.83
C VAL A 25 18.42 22.05 -1.70
N GLY A 26 17.61 22.22 -0.65
CA GLY A 26 17.61 21.36 0.54
C GLY A 26 18.59 21.78 1.64
N VAL A 27 19.38 22.84 1.42
CA VAL A 27 20.27 23.41 2.43
C VAL A 27 19.53 24.49 3.22
N PRO A 28 19.56 24.46 4.57
CA PRO A 28 18.90 25.47 5.38
C PRO A 28 19.58 26.84 5.24
N VAL A 29 18.80 27.90 5.48
CA VAL A 29 19.34 29.27 5.51
C VAL A 29 20.39 29.41 6.62
N GLY A 30 21.53 30.03 6.31
CA GLY A 30 22.67 30.18 7.24
C GLY A 30 23.68 29.03 7.24
N SER A 31 23.49 28.02 6.39
CA SER A 31 24.46 26.94 6.20
C SER A 31 25.74 27.45 5.52
N PRO A 32 26.94 26.97 5.86
CA PRO A 32 28.20 27.38 5.20
C PRO A 32 28.28 26.98 3.72
N GLN A 33 27.39 26.11 3.26
CA GLN A 33 27.19 25.75 1.85
C GLN A 33 26.43 26.81 1.06
N CYS A 34 25.83 27.80 1.73
CA CYS A 34 25.28 28.99 1.09
C CYS A 34 26.42 29.98 0.81
N GLY A 35 26.46 30.53 -0.40
CA GLY A 35 27.53 31.43 -0.80
C GLY A 35 27.11 32.36 -1.93
N PRO A 36 28.03 33.20 -2.43
CA PRO A 36 27.79 34.02 -3.61
C PRO A 36 27.39 33.14 -4.81
N SER A 37 26.36 33.55 -5.56
CA SER A 37 25.85 32.79 -6.72
C SER A 37 26.90 32.50 -7.80
N SER A 38 28.00 33.26 -7.83
CA SER A 38 29.15 33.03 -8.72
C SER A 38 30.08 31.90 -8.28
N LEU A 39 30.03 31.50 -7.00
CA LEU A 39 30.86 30.43 -6.42
C LEU A 39 30.05 29.15 -6.18
N VAL A 40 28.75 29.29 -5.96
CA VAL A 40 27.82 28.17 -5.89
C VAL A 40 27.40 27.87 -7.33
N GLY A 41 28.17 27.00 -8.01
CA GLY A 41 27.78 26.50 -9.32
C GLY A 41 26.33 26.03 -9.27
N GLY A 42 25.47 26.66 -10.06
CA GLY A 42 24.07 26.24 -10.23
C GLY A 42 24.04 24.88 -10.91
N GLY A 43 24.37 23.83 -10.17
CA GLY A 43 24.34 22.47 -10.65
C GLY A 43 22.92 22.16 -11.08
N GLU A 44 22.76 21.74 -12.33
CA GLU A 44 21.50 21.19 -12.81
C GLU A 44 21.07 20.07 -11.87
N ILE A 45 19.91 20.27 -11.25
CA ILE A 45 19.30 19.27 -10.38
C ILE A 45 18.69 18.25 -11.32
N SER A 46 19.28 17.05 -11.38
CA SER A 46 18.62 15.92 -12.03
C SER A 46 17.23 15.76 -11.41
N PRO A 47 16.15 15.68 -12.21
CA PRO A 47 14.81 15.51 -11.66
C PRO A 47 14.79 14.28 -10.75
N PRO A 48 14.04 14.33 -9.64
CA PRO A 48 13.93 13.17 -8.76
C PRO A 48 13.46 11.96 -9.59
N PRO A 49 13.91 10.75 -9.25
CA PRO A 49 13.49 9.56 -9.97
C PRO A 49 11.95 9.49 -9.96
N PRO A 50 11.33 9.06 -11.08
CA PRO A 50 9.88 9.00 -11.20
C PRO A 50 9.31 8.17 -10.05
N ARG A 51 8.43 8.78 -9.26
CA ARG A 51 7.69 8.09 -8.21
C ARG A 51 6.40 7.53 -8.81
N PRO A 52 5.96 6.33 -8.40
CA PRO A 52 4.65 5.84 -8.78
C PRO A 52 3.57 6.86 -8.39
N SER A 53 2.90 7.47 -9.38
CA SER A 53 1.77 8.35 -9.17
C SER A 53 0.53 7.48 -8.93
N GLY A 54 0.21 7.21 -7.67
CA GLY A 54 -0.95 6.40 -7.33
C GLY A 54 -1.12 6.10 -5.85
N LYS A 55 -2.06 5.21 -5.54
CA LYS A 55 -2.33 4.70 -4.19
C LYS A 55 -2.58 3.20 -4.20
N TRP A 56 -2.12 2.53 -3.14
CA TRP A 56 -2.48 1.14 -2.87
C TRP A 56 -3.86 1.06 -2.23
N LEU A 57 -4.78 0.41 -2.92
CA LEU A 57 -6.11 0.07 -2.42
C LEU A 57 -6.04 -1.30 -1.73
N LYS A 58 -6.57 -1.35 -0.52
CA LYS A 58 -6.70 -2.61 0.21
C LYS A 58 -7.87 -3.40 -0.39
N THR A 59 -7.66 -4.68 -0.61
CA THR A 59 -8.69 -5.58 -1.14
C THR A 59 -9.13 -6.57 -0.07
N TRP A 60 -10.32 -7.11 -0.27
CA TRP A 60 -10.98 -8.03 0.64
C TRP A 60 -11.39 -9.31 -0.08
N GLY A 61 -11.43 -10.38 0.70
CA GLY A 61 -12.04 -11.64 0.30
C GLY A 61 -12.86 -12.23 1.45
N ALA A 62 -13.73 -13.17 1.11
CA ALA A 62 -14.55 -13.88 2.08
C ALA A 62 -14.80 -15.33 1.66
N ILE A 63 -15.08 -16.17 2.64
CA ILE A 63 -15.49 -17.56 2.46
C ILE A 63 -16.85 -17.71 3.14
N ALA A 64 -17.83 -18.23 2.40
CA ALA A 64 -19.13 -18.63 2.90
C ALA A 64 -19.30 -20.14 2.71
N SER A 65 -19.90 -20.81 3.68
CA SER A 65 -20.16 -22.24 3.57
C SER A 65 -21.55 -22.60 4.07
N ALA A 66 -22.16 -23.60 3.43
CA ALA A 66 -23.39 -24.24 3.85
C ALA A 66 -23.11 -25.46 4.75
N PRO A 67 -24.09 -25.96 5.53
CA PRO A 67 -23.90 -27.12 6.42
C PRO A 67 -23.48 -28.41 5.70
N ASN A 68 -23.80 -28.55 4.41
CA ASN A 68 -23.41 -29.69 3.58
C ASN A 68 -21.97 -29.61 3.06
N GLY A 69 -21.21 -28.55 3.40
CA GLY A 69 -19.81 -28.36 3.01
C GLY A 69 -19.61 -27.55 1.73
N ASP A 70 -20.68 -27.24 0.99
CA ASP A 70 -20.60 -26.38 -0.19
C ASP A 70 -20.07 -25.00 0.22
N THR A 71 -19.10 -24.49 -0.55
CA THR A 71 -18.32 -23.32 -0.17
C THR A 71 -18.21 -22.35 -1.34
N GLY A 72 -18.58 -21.09 -1.09
CA GLY A 72 -18.39 -19.96 -1.98
C GLY A 72 -17.27 -19.07 -1.49
N VAL A 73 -16.46 -18.57 -2.43
CA VAL A 73 -15.27 -17.75 -2.12
C VAL A 73 -15.30 -16.47 -2.94
N SER A 74 -14.83 -15.37 -2.37
CA SER A 74 -14.57 -14.13 -3.07
C SER A 74 -13.17 -13.62 -2.75
N SER A 75 -12.51 -13.01 -3.72
CA SER A 75 -11.17 -12.42 -3.61
C SER A 75 -11.13 -11.08 -4.34
N GLY A 76 -10.24 -10.18 -3.92
CA GLY A 76 -9.91 -8.96 -4.67
C GLY A 76 -10.99 -7.87 -4.63
N ARG A 77 -11.97 -7.94 -3.72
CA ARG A 77 -13.07 -6.95 -3.65
C ARG A 77 -12.62 -5.66 -2.99
N LEU A 78 -13.20 -4.54 -3.42
CA LEU A 78 -12.80 -3.21 -2.93
C LEU A 78 -13.35 -2.89 -1.53
N SER A 79 -14.39 -3.60 -1.09
CA SER A 79 -14.96 -3.47 0.24
C SER A 79 -15.20 -4.84 0.88
N ARG A 80 -15.30 -4.83 2.20
CA ARG A 80 -15.66 -6.00 3.00
C ARG A 80 -17.05 -6.52 2.63
N ASP A 81 -18.03 -5.62 2.54
CA ASP A 81 -19.42 -5.99 2.26
C ASP A 81 -19.58 -6.61 0.87
N ASP A 82 -18.85 -6.11 -0.12
CA ASP A 82 -18.83 -6.69 -1.46
C ASP A 82 -18.19 -8.09 -1.46
N ALA A 83 -17.11 -8.28 -0.69
CA ALA A 83 -16.51 -9.60 -0.49
C ALA A 83 -17.50 -10.59 0.13
N GLU A 84 -18.15 -10.20 1.23
CA GLU A 84 -19.11 -11.06 1.92
C GLU A 84 -20.31 -11.39 1.01
N LYS A 85 -20.88 -10.39 0.33
CA LYS A 85 -21.99 -10.57 -0.61
C LYS A 85 -21.64 -11.57 -1.71
N VAL A 86 -20.51 -11.38 -2.39
CA VAL A 86 -20.11 -12.27 -3.49
C VAL A 86 -19.82 -13.68 -2.99
N ALA A 87 -19.19 -13.84 -1.82
CA ALA A 87 -18.94 -15.16 -1.27
C ALA A 87 -20.26 -15.91 -0.95
N LEU A 88 -21.25 -15.20 -0.41
CA LEU A 88 -22.59 -15.74 -0.18
C LEU A 88 -23.29 -16.12 -1.49
N GLU A 89 -23.28 -15.24 -2.49
CA GLU A 89 -23.85 -15.51 -3.82
C GLU A 89 -23.21 -16.74 -4.46
N ASN A 90 -21.88 -16.85 -4.39
CA ASN A 90 -21.15 -18.02 -4.90
C ASN A 90 -21.54 -19.30 -4.15
N CYS A 91 -21.71 -19.25 -2.83
CA CYS A 91 -22.18 -20.41 -2.06
C CYS A 91 -23.61 -20.80 -2.45
N LEU A 92 -24.52 -19.84 -2.54
CA LEU A 92 -25.93 -20.08 -2.91
C LEU A 92 -26.07 -20.58 -4.35
N SER A 93 -25.14 -20.24 -5.25
CA SER A 93 -25.11 -20.72 -6.63
C SER A 93 -24.94 -22.24 -6.74
N LEU A 94 -24.39 -22.88 -5.70
CA LEU A 94 -24.26 -24.33 -5.58
C LEU A 94 -25.58 -25.03 -5.21
N LYS A 95 -26.69 -24.27 -5.14
CA LYS A 95 -28.04 -24.74 -4.73
C LYS A 95 -28.10 -25.24 -3.29
N SER A 96 -27.17 -24.78 -2.46
CA SER A 96 -27.07 -25.12 -1.03
C SER A 96 -27.92 -24.17 -0.20
N SER A 97 -28.62 -24.70 0.80
CA SER A 97 -29.34 -23.90 1.78
C SER A 97 -28.47 -23.59 3.01
N GLY A 98 -28.64 -22.42 3.61
CA GLY A 98 -27.97 -22.09 4.88
C GLY A 98 -26.52 -21.61 4.73
N CYS A 99 -26.16 -21.08 3.55
CA CYS A 99 -24.87 -20.40 3.35
C CYS A 99 -24.70 -19.26 4.37
N SER A 100 -23.56 -19.26 5.05
CA SER A 100 -23.18 -18.21 6.01
C SER A 100 -21.71 -17.89 5.89
N ILE A 101 -21.34 -16.64 6.16
CA ILE A 101 -19.94 -16.20 6.17
C ILE A 101 -19.18 -16.96 7.27
N LYS A 102 -18.09 -17.62 6.88
CA LYS A 102 -17.20 -18.35 7.79
C LYS A 102 -15.90 -17.62 8.03
N PHE A 103 -15.42 -16.86 7.04
CA PHE A 103 -14.15 -16.16 7.16
C PHE A 103 -14.11 -14.94 6.23
N VAL A 104 -13.44 -13.87 6.68
CA VAL A 104 -13.26 -12.64 5.92
C VAL A 104 -11.83 -12.19 6.09
N TYR A 105 -11.18 -11.80 5.00
CA TYR A 105 -9.76 -11.49 4.97
C TYR A 105 -9.46 -10.26 4.14
N LYS A 106 -8.31 -9.63 4.41
CA LYS A 106 -7.89 -8.38 3.81
C LYS A 106 -6.39 -8.41 3.58
N ASN A 107 -5.94 -8.10 2.36
CA ASN A 107 -4.51 -8.03 2.01
C ASN A 107 -3.71 -9.27 2.44
N GLN A 108 -4.30 -10.46 2.33
CA GLN A 108 -3.67 -11.71 2.73
C GLN A 108 -4.23 -12.88 1.92
N CYS A 109 -3.57 -14.02 2.02
CA CYS A 109 -4.02 -15.29 1.46
C CYS A 109 -4.77 -16.10 2.51
N VAL A 110 -5.65 -16.97 2.03
CA VAL A 110 -6.45 -17.90 2.83
C VAL A 110 -6.40 -19.28 2.20
N ALA A 111 -6.43 -20.30 3.04
CA ALA A 111 -6.66 -21.66 2.62
C ALA A 111 -7.65 -22.34 3.57
N ALA A 112 -8.55 -23.14 3.01
CA ALA A 112 -9.39 -24.07 3.76
C ALA A 112 -8.90 -25.49 3.51
N ALA A 113 -8.83 -26.29 4.56
CA ALA A 113 -8.48 -27.70 4.49
C ALA A 113 -9.58 -28.53 5.14
N ASN A 114 -9.94 -29.64 4.50
CA ASN A 114 -10.95 -30.59 5.00
C ASN A 114 -10.35 -32.00 5.08
N PRO A 115 -10.85 -32.85 6.00
CA PRO A 115 -10.44 -34.26 6.06
C PRO A 115 -10.75 -34.96 4.74
N VAL A 116 -9.83 -35.81 4.28
CA VAL A 116 -10.03 -36.59 3.05
C VAL A 116 -11.17 -37.59 3.22
N SER A 117 -11.33 -38.14 4.43
CA SER A 117 -12.42 -39.03 4.84
C SER A 117 -13.79 -38.37 4.90
N GLY A 118 -13.86 -37.02 4.79
CA GLY A 118 -15.06 -36.25 5.08
C GLY A 118 -15.34 -36.15 6.59
N GLY A 119 -16.45 -35.48 6.94
CA GLY A 119 -16.83 -35.25 8.33
C GLY A 119 -16.30 -33.94 8.91
N GLU A 120 -16.22 -33.88 10.24
CA GLU A 120 -15.83 -32.69 10.99
C GLU A 120 -14.31 -32.47 11.04
N GLY A 121 -13.88 -31.27 11.43
CA GLY A 121 -12.45 -30.92 11.57
C GLY A 121 -11.88 -30.15 10.38
N GLY A 122 -12.73 -29.65 9.48
CA GLY A 122 -12.35 -28.66 8.48
C GLY A 122 -11.86 -27.36 9.13
N VAL A 123 -10.79 -26.78 8.60
CA VAL A 123 -10.15 -25.57 9.14
C VAL A 123 -9.88 -24.57 8.04
N ILE A 124 -10.17 -23.30 8.31
CA ILE A 124 -9.74 -22.15 7.50
C ILE A 124 -8.54 -21.50 8.18
N SER A 125 -7.51 -21.13 7.42
CA SER A 125 -6.35 -20.38 7.91
C SER A 125 -5.90 -19.36 6.90
N SER A 126 -5.56 -18.17 7.38
CA SER A 126 -4.94 -17.12 6.55
C SER A 126 -3.45 -17.04 6.81
N ALA A 127 -2.70 -16.51 5.84
CA ALA A 127 -1.28 -16.15 5.94
C ALA A 127 -0.89 -15.12 4.87
N GLU A 128 0.35 -14.65 4.94
CA GLU A 128 0.97 -13.72 4.00
C GLU A 128 1.13 -14.29 2.58
N THR A 129 1.24 -15.61 2.43
CA THR A 129 1.33 -16.30 1.14
C THR A 129 0.37 -17.49 1.08
N LEU A 130 0.04 -17.92 -0.13
CA LEU A 130 -0.85 -19.06 -0.37
C LEU A 130 -0.26 -20.36 0.20
N ASP A 131 1.05 -20.57 0.07
CA ASP A 131 1.74 -21.73 0.63
C ASP A 131 1.71 -21.75 2.17
N ALA A 132 2.02 -20.62 2.80
CA ALA A 132 1.99 -20.51 4.26
C ALA A 132 0.57 -20.73 4.80
N ALA A 133 -0.45 -20.22 4.10
CA ALA A 133 -1.85 -20.43 4.46
C ALA A 133 -2.23 -21.91 4.32
N SER A 134 -1.80 -22.56 3.24
CA SER A 134 -2.08 -23.97 2.95
C SER A 134 -1.41 -24.92 3.95
N ILE A 135 -0.13 -24.72 4.24
CA ILE A 135 0.60 -25.49 5.25
C ILE A 135 -0.06 -25.35 6.62
N ARG A 136 -0.45 -24.12 6.99
CA ARG A 136 -1.13 -23.83 8.25
C ARG A 136 -2.51 -24.51 8.32
N ALA A 137 -3.28 -24.47 7.24
CA ALA A 137 -4.58 -25.10 7.15
C ALA A 137 -4.47 -26.63 7.26
N LEU A 138 -3.58 -27.27 6.49
CA LEU A 138 -3.36 -28.72 6.53
C LEU A 138 -2.91 -29.19 7.91
N SER A 139 -1.92 -28.50 8.51
CA SER A 139 -1.43 -28.85 9.84
C SER A 139 -2.53 -28.77 10.91
N ARG A 140 -3.35 -27.73 10.87
CA ARG A 140 -4.46 -27.56 11.83
C ARG A 140 -5.59 -28.54 11.58
N CYS A 141 -5.93 -28.80 10.32
CA CYS A 141 -6.95 -29.78 9.95
C CYS A 141 -6.55 -31.19 10.41
N GLY A 142 -5.29 -31.61 10.19
CA GLY A 142 -4.82 -32.92 10.65
C GLY A 142 -4.90 -33.07 12.17
N LYS A 143 -4.59 -32.01 12.92
CA LYS A 143 -4.74 -31.98 14.38
C LYS A 143 -6.19 -31.99 14.84
N ALA A 144 -7.08 -31.29 14.13
CA ALA A 144 -8.49 -31.16 14.51
C ALA A 144 -9.29 -32.43 14.17
N SER A 145 -9.00 -33.04 13.02
CA SER A 145 -9.74 -34.21 12.52
C SER A 145 -9.11 -35.55 12.88
N GLY A 146 -7.82 -35.58 13.22
CA GLY A 146 -7.07 -36.83 13.40
C GLY A 146 -6.88 -37.64 12.11
N ASN A 147 -7.16 -37.03 10.95
CA ASN A 147 -7.12 -37.66 9.63
C ASN A 147 -6.20 -36.90 8.67
N ASP A 148 -5.87 -37.53 7.54
CA ASP A 148 -5.25 -36.84 6.42
C ASP A 148 -6.20 -35.76 5.89
N CYS A 149 -5.63 -34.60 5.56
CA CYS A 149 -6.38 -33.46 5.07
C CYS A 149 -5.94 -33.05 3.68
N LYS A 150 -6.87 -32.44 2.94
CA LYS A 150 -6.62 -31.84 1.63
C LYS A 150 -7.10 -30.39 1.62
N ILE A 151 -6.44 -29.57 0.80
CA ILE A 151 -6.89 -28.20 0.54
C ILE A 151 -8.19 -28.24 -0.27
N SER A 152 -9.20 -27.50 0.19
CA SER A 152 -10.48 -27.31 -0.51
C SER A 152 -10.65 -25.90 -1.08
N VAL A 153 -9.98 -24.90 -0.50
CA VAL A 153 -9.92 -23.51 -0.98
C VAL A 153 -8.50 -23.00 -0.81
N ALA A 154 -7.97 -22.27 -1.78
CA ALA A 154 -6.72 -21.52 -1.64
C ALA A 154 -6.78 -20.27 -2.52
N GLU A 155 -6.79 -19.10 -1.89
CA GLU A 155 -7.10 -17.83 -2.55
C GLU A 155 -6.36 -16.66 -1.89
N CYS A 156 -6.06 -15.61 -2.64
CA CYS A 156 -5.42 -14.40 -2.13
C CYS A 156 -6.21 -13.15 -2.49
N SER A 157 -6.28 -12.21 -1.56
CA SER A 157 -6.77 -10.86 -1.84
C SER A 157 -5.60 -9.90 -1.80
N GLU A 158 -4.93 -9.72 -2.94
CA GLU A 158 -3.76 -8.85 -3.06
C GLU A 158 -4.17 -7.37 -3.19
N PRO A 159 -3.42 -6.43 -2.58
CA PRO A 159 -3.69 -5.02 -2.72
C PRO A 159 -3.51 -4.57 -4.17
N PHE A 160 -4.37 -3.66 -4.64
CA PHE A 160 -4.35 -3.14 -6.00
C PHE A 160 -3.73 -1.73 -6.05
N PHE A 161 -2.76 -1.49 -6.92
CA PHE A 161 -2.19 -0.16 -7.12
C PHE A 161 -3.00 0.63 -8.16
N GLN A 162 -3.73 1.64 -7.70
CA GLN A 162 -4.45 2.57 -8.57
C GLN A 162 -3.53 3.71 -8.98
N LYS A 163 -3.21 3.80 -10.27
CA LYS A 163 -2.49 4.94 -10.86
C LYS A 163 -3.38 6.18 -10.93
N TYR A 164 -2.79 7.36 -10.77
CA TYR A 164 -3.41 8.67 -11.04
C TYR A 164 -3.26 9.05 -12.50
#